data_AF-A0A942BYC8-F1
#
_entry.id   AF-A0A942BYC8-F1
#
_cell.length_a   1.000
_cell.length_b   1.000
_cell.length_c   1.000
_cell.angle_alpha   90.00
_cell.angle_beta   90.00
_cell.angle_gamma   90.00
#
_symmetry.space_group_name_H-M   'P 1'
#
loop_
_entity.id
_entity.type
_entity.pdbx_description
1 polymer ?
#
loop_
_entity_poly.entity_id
_entity_poly.type
_entity_poly.pdbx_seq_one_letter_code
_entity_poly.pdbx_strand_id
1 'polypeptide(L)'
;MKKGILGLIAVAVVATGAIIGFSQVRTAKDGKTFTGMKHGRGGHGMGMGIDLRGLDLTADQQAKVKAIFEASREAMKPLMADMKANHQKLADLNKTVFDEGATRQLANEQAAIMANMIVERERAKSQVWGVLTDAQKAKASELRSVKRERRMMNKVEKTEATTPQQ
;
A
#
# COMPACT_ATOMS: atom_id res chain seq x y z
N MET A 1 -14.69 -43.18 -9.55
CA MET A 1 -16.04 -42.82 -10.04
C MET A 1 -16.32 -41.37 -9.66
N LYS A 2 -16.72 -40.56 -10.65
CA LYS A 2 -16.95 -39.11 -10.56
C LYS A 2 -18.28 -38.79 -9.86
N LYS A 3 -18.38 -37.57 -9.30
CA LYS A 3 -19.55 -36.66 -9.09
C LYS A 3 -19.31 -35.92 -7.76
N GLY A 4 -19.05 -34.61 -7.64
CA GLY A 4 -19.46 -33.45 -8.45
C GLY A 4 -20.61 -32.73 -7.74
N ILE A 5 -20.32 -31.93 -6.70
CA ILE A 5 -21.34 -31.11 -6.00
C ILE A 5 -21.17 -29.64 -6.43
N LEU A 6 -22.06 -29.22 -7.32
CA LEU A 6 -22.42 -27.83 -7.64
C LEU A 6 -23.14 -27.26 -6.40
N GLY A 7 -22.88 -26.05 -5.88
CA GLY A 7 -22.73 -24.79 -6.57
C GLY A 7 -24.06 -24.02 -6.52
N LEU A 8 -24.42 -23.45 -5.36
CA LEU A 8 -25.61 -22.60 -5.17
C LEU A 8 -25.22 -21.34 -4.38
N ILE A 9 -24.64 -20.37 -5.08
CA ILE A 9 -24.47 -19.00 -4.56
C ILE A 9 -25.75 -18.24 -4.93
N ALA A 10 -26.65 -18.09 -3.96
CA ALA A 10 -27.81 -17.21 -4.08
C ALA A 10 -27.34 -15.77 -3.82
N VAL A 11 -27.15 -14.97 -4.87
CA VAL A 11 -26.95 -13.52 -4.75
C VAL A 11 -28.32 -12.86 -4.80
N ALA A 12 -28.84 -12.46 -3.64
CA ALA A 12 -30.02 -11.62 -3.54
C ALA A 12 -29.60 -10.15 -3.76
N VAL A 13 -29.86 -9.63 -4.96
CA VAL A 13 -29.79 -8.19 -5.25
C VAL A 13 -31.11 -7.57 -4.86
N VAL A 14 -31.13 -6.81 -3.76
CA VAL A 14 -32.25 -5.94 -3.43
C VAL A 14 -31.90 -4.53 -3.91
N ALA A 15 -32.58 -4.12 -4.98
CA ALA A 15 -32.57 -2.77 -5.50
C ALA A 15 -33.76 -1.99 -4.91
N THR A 16 -33.48 -0.84 -4.30
CA THR A 16 -34.46 0.22 -4.08
C THR A 16 -33.73 1.56 -4.11
N GLY A 17 -34.09 2.38 -5.09
CA GLY A 17 -33.52 3.71 -5.32
C GLY A 17 -34.26 4.82 -4.58
N ALA A 18 -33.65 6.00 -4.60
CA ALA A 18 -34.34 7.28 -4.53
C ALA A 18 -33.55 8.29 -5.39
N ILE A 19 -34.24 8.83 -6.38
CA ILE A 19 -33.79 9.90 -7.28
C ILE A 19 -34.11 11.23 -6.59
N ILE A 20 -33.13 12.14 -6.49
CA ILE A 20 -33.38 13.57 -6.30
C ILE A 20 -32.55 14.32 -7.35
N GLY A 21 -33.22 15.28 -7.99
CA GLY A 21 -32.82 15.94 -9.22
C GLY A 21 -31.87 17.12 -9.09
N PHE A 22 -31.48 17.55 -10.29
CA PHE A 22 -30.54 18.57 -10.75
C PHE A 22 -30.39 19.88 -9.96
N SER A 23 -29.15 20.36 -9.91
CA SER A 23 -28.84 21.74 -10.32
C SER A 23 -27.48 21.80 -11.01
N GLN A 24 -27.48 22.19 -12.29
CA GLN A 24 -26.28 22.52 -13.05
C GLN A 24 -25.76 23.90 -12.62
N VAL A 25 -24.51 23.99 -12.20
CA VAL A 25 -23.73 25.24 -12.27
C VAL A 25 -22.54 24.96 -13.17
N ARG A 26 -22.59 25.53 -14.37
CA ARG A 26 -21.43 25.72 -15.23
C ARG A 26 -20.75 27.02 -14.79
N THR A 27 -19.53 26.92 -14.28
CA THR A 27 -18.60 28.04 -14.29
C THR A 27 -17.34 27.54 -14.98
N ALA A 28 -17.17 27.95 -16.23
CA ALA A 28 -15.89 27.94 -16.89
C ALA A 28 -15.12 29.19 -16.44
N LYS A 29 -13.87 29.04 -16.03
CA LYS A 29 -12.69 29.47 -16.79
C LYS A 29 -11.46 29.72 -15.89
N ASP A 30 -10.41 28.99 -16.25
CA ASP A 30 -8.96 29.27 -16.19
C ASP A 30 -8.30 29.78 -14.91
N GLY A 31 -7.31 29.01 -14.44
CA GLY A 31 -6.26 29.54 -13.58
C GLY A 31 -5.34 28.51 -12.92
N LYS A 32 -4.24 28.19 -13.61
CA LYS A 32 -3.00 27.56 -13.11
C LYS A 32 -3.02 26.03 -12.97
N THR A 33 -2.49 25.42 -14.03
CA THR A 33 -1.96 24.06 -14.08
C THR A 33 -1.01 23.81 -12.91
N PHE A 34 -1.41 22.84 -12.10
CA PHE A 34 -0.65 22.20 -11.04
C PHE A 34 0.65 21.60 -11.60
N THR A 35 1.80 22.24 -11.38
CA THR A 35 3.12 21.58 -11.49
C THR A 35 3.35 20.73 -10.25
N GLY A 36 2.44 19.77 -10.02
CA GLY A 36 2.67 18.66 -9.11
C GLY A 36 3.80 17.83 -9.67
N MET A 37 4.87 17.75 -8.89
CA MET A 37 6.02 16.88 -9.06
C MET A 37 5.65 15.62 -9.85
N LYS A 38 6.17 15.49 -11.07
CA LYS A 38 6.13 14.27 -11.87
C LYS A 38 6.85 13.19 -11.08
N HIS A 39 6.15 12.51 -10.17
CA HIS A 39 6.63 11.27 -9.60
C HIS A 39 6.68 10.26 -10.74
N GLY A 40 7.91 9.99 -11.17
CA GLY A 40 8.22 9.01 -12.18
C GLY A 40 7.41 7.73 -11.91
N ARG A 41 6.66 7.35 -12.93
CA ARG A 41 5.92 6.10 -13.06
C ARG A 41 6.90 4.92 -13.23
N GLY A 42 7.92 4.88 -12.38
CA GLY A 42 8.84 3.77 -12.20
C GLY A 42 8.27 2.90 -11.08
N GLY A 43 7.87 1.68 -11.43
CA GLY A 43 7.23 0.73 -10.53
C GLY A 43 7.98 0.64 -9.20
N HIS A 44 7.40 1.24 -8.16
CA HIS A 44 7.75 0.91 -6.80
C HIS A 44 7.29 -0.54 -6.64
N GLY A 45 8.25 -1.46 -6.79
CA GLY A 45 8.01 -2.90 -6.84
C GLY A 45 7.00 -3.30 -5.77
N MET A 46 5.91 -3.93 -6.24
CA MET A 46 4.79 -4.46 -5.46
C MET A 46 5.00 -4.39 -3.94
N GLY A 47 4.69 -3.22 -3.39
CA GLY A 47 4.07 -3.00 -2.09
C GLY A 47 4.63 -3.63 -0.81
N MET A 48 5.70 -4.43 -0.81
CA MET A 48 6.02 -5.30 0.34
C MET A 48 7.43 -5.14 0.90
N GLY A 49 8.33 -4.44 0.20
CA GLY A 49 9.68 -4.12 0.71
C GLY A 49 10.65 -5.32 0.77
N ILE A 50 10.31 -6.44 0.13
CA ILE A 50 11.23 -7.56 -0.10
C ILE A 50 11.86 -7.35 -1.48
N ASP A 51 13.19 -7.31 -1.55
CA ASP A 51 13.87 -7.38 -2.84
C ASP A 51 14.31 -8.82 -3.08
N LEU A 52 13.62 -9.48 -4.01
CA LEU A 52 13.93 -10.85 -4.43
C LEU A 52 14.87 -10.88 -5.65
N ARG A 53 15.24 -9.71 -6.19
CA ARG A 53 16.16 -9.63 -7.33
C ARG A 53 17.54 -10.14 -6.91
N GLY A 54 18.12 -10.98 -7.76
CA GLY A 54 19.43 -11.58 -7.52
C GLY A 54 19.42 -12.80 -6.58
N LEU A 55 18.25 -13.32 -6.18
CA LEU A 55 18.15 -14.58 -5.43
C LEU A 55 18.00 -15.82 -6.31
N ASP A 56 18.01 -15.65 -7.64
CA ASP A 56 17.97 -16.74 -8.61
C ASP A 56 16.83 -17.74 -8.32
N LEU A 57 15.62 -17.21 -8.14
CA LEU A 57 14.43 -18.00 -7.80
C LEU A 57 14.07 -18.96 -8.93
N THR A 58 13.76 -20.21 -8.60
CA THR A 58 13.23 -21.17 -9.56
C THR A 58 11.83 -20.77 -10.05
N ALA A 59 11.38 -21.32 -11.19
CA ALA A 59 10.05 -21.04 -11.72
C ALA A 59 8.93 -21.33 -10.68
N ASP A 60 9.05 -22.43 -9.95
CA ASP A 60 8.10 -22.80 -8.90
C ASP A 60 8.12 -21.82 -7.72
N GLN A 61 9.29 -21.35 -7.31
CA GLN A 61 9.42 -20.33 -6.26
C GLN A 61 8.79 -19.01 -6.71
N GLN A 62 9.04 -18.59 -7.95
CA GLN A 62 8.45 -17.37 -8.51
C GLN A 62 6.92 -17.45 -8.55
N ALA A 63 6.36 -18.59 -8.96
CA ALA A 63 4.92 -18.80 -8.98
C ALA A 63 4.30 -18.70 -7.57
N LYS A 64 4.91 -19.35 -6.57
CA LYS A 64 4.47 -19.27 -5.16
C LYS A 64 4.54 -17.85 -4.62
N VAL A 65 5.65 -17.15 -4.85
CA VAL A 65 5.83 -15.74 -4.44
C VAL A 65 4.76 -14.85 -5.06
N LYS A 66 4.47 -15.02 -6.35
CA LYS A 66 3.44 -14.24 -7.05
C LYS A 66 2.07 -14.46 -6.41
N ALA A 67 1.70 -15.71 -6.14
CA ALA A 67 0.43 -16.05 -5.50
C ALA A 67 0.32 -15.42 -4.08
N ILE A 68 1.41 -15.44 -3.30
CA ILE A 68 1.46 -14.78 -1.98
C ILE A 68 1.21 -13.27 -2.10
N PHE A 69 1.85 -12.62 -3.08
CA PHE A 69 1.65 -11.18 -3.28
C PHE A 69 0.25 -10.84 -3.79
N GLU A 70 -0.34 -11.65 -4.66
CA GLU A 70 -1.72 -11.47 -5.11
C GLU A 70 -2.71 -11.61 -3.95
N ALA A 71 -2.59 -12.67 -3.14
CA ALA A 71 -3.42 -12.88 -1.96
C ALA A 71 -3.29 -11.73 -0.95
N SER A 72 -2.06 -11.29 -0.67
CA SER A 72 -1.82 -10.16 0.23
C SER A 72 -2.38 -8.85 -0.33
N ARG A 73 -2.28 -8.62 -1.64
CA ARG A 73 -2.86 -7.44 -2.28
C ARG A 73 -4.37 -7.42 -2.13
N GLU A 74 -5.05 -8.55 -2.32
CA GLU A 74 -6.50 -8.67 -2.11
C GLU A 74 -6.88 -8.40 -0.66
N ALA A 75 -6.15 -8.97 0.31
CA ALA A 75 -6.37 -8.72 1.74
C ALA A 75 -6.13 -7.24 2.13
N MET A 76 -5.20 -6.56 1.46
CA MET A 76 -4.85 -5.17 1.73
C MET A 76 -5.87 -4.16 1.16
N LYS A 77 -6.62 -4.51 0.11
CA LYS A 77 -7.60 -3.61 -0.55
C LYS A 77 -8.59 -2.97 0.43
N PRO A 78 -9.31 -3.71 1.28
CA PRO A 78 -10.26 -3.11 2.22
C PRO A 78 -9.55 -2.17 3.21
N LEU A 79 -8.39 -2.56 3.75
CA LEU A 79 -7.62 -1.72 4.67
C LEU A 79 -7.19 -0.39 4.02
N MET A 80 -6.82 -0.41 2.74
CA MET A 80 -6.48 0.80 1.98
C MET A 80 -7.70 1.68 1.73
N ALA A 81 -8.87 1.08 1.50
CA ALA A 81 -10.12 1.81 1.37
C ALA A 81 -10.51 2.50 2.70
N ASP A 82 -10.40 1.78 3.82
CA ASP A 82 -10.67 2.30 5.16
C ASP A 82 -9.71 3.43 5.53
N MET A 83 -8.42 3.26 5.24
CA MET A 83 -7.41 4.31 5.45
C MET A 83 -7.74 5.57 4.64
N LYS A 84 -8.12 5.41 3.37
CA LYS A 84 -8.52 6.52 2.52
C LYS A 84 -9.75 7.24 3.07
N ALA A 85 -10.77 6.50 3.50
CA ALA A 85 -11.97 7.07 4.08
C ALA A 85 -11.66 7.82 5.39
N ASN A 86 -10.81 7.27 6.25
CA ASN A 86 -10.34 7.93 7.48
C ASN A 86 -9.61 9.25 7.18
N HIS A 87 -8.69 9.26 6.20
CA HIS A 87 -8.02 10.48 5.76
C HIS A 87 -8.98 11.55 5.25
N GLN A 88 -10.03 11.16 4.51
CA GLN A 88 -11.05 12.09 4.04
C GLN A 88 -11.81 12.71 5.21
N LYS A 89 -12.24 11.89 6.20
CA LYS A 89 -12.89 12.40 7.41
C LYS A 89 -12.03 13.40 8.17
N LEU A 90 -10.74 13.10 8.36
CA LEU A 90 -9.80 14.02 9.02
C LEU A 90 -9.62 15.34 8.24
N ALA A 91 -9.53 15.25 6.92
CA ALA A 91 -9.39 16.44 6.06
C ALA A 91 -10.63 17.33 6.09
N ASP A 92 -11.82 16.75 6.29
CA ASP A 92 -13.08 17.48 6.36
C ASP A 92 -13.39 18.03 7.75
N LEU A 93 -13.01 17.32 8.82
CA LEU A 93 -13.35 17.63 10.21
C LEU A 93 -12.93 19.04 10.65
N ASN A 94 -11.67 19.42 10.38
CA ASN A 94 -11.06 20.63 10.95
C ASN A 94 -11.03 21.82 9.99
N LYS A 95 -11.94 21.87 8.99
CA LYS A 95 -11.97 22.97 7.99
C LYS A 95 -12.45 24.31 8.53
N THR A 96 -13.17 24.32 9.64
CA THR A 96 -13.79 25.54 10.20
C THR A 96 -13.39 25.78 11.64
N VAL A 97 -13.53 24.76 12.49
CA VAL A 97 -13.13 24.79 13.90
C VAL A 97 -12.39 23.50 14.21
N PHE A 98 -11.35 23.58 15.02
CA PHE A 98 -10.61 22.41 15.47
C PHE A 98 -11.41 21.64 16.52
N ASP A 99 -11.64 20.36 16.27
CA ASP A 99 -12.23 19.42 17.22
C ASP A 99 -11.17 18.39 17.64
N GLU A 100 -10.57 18.59 18.81
CA GLU A 100 -9.53 17.67 19.32
C GLU A 100 -10.08 16.27 19.58
N GLY A 101 -11.29 16.15 20.12
CA GLY A 101 -11.89 14.88 20.50
C GLY A 101 -12.12 14.00 19.28
N ALA A 102 -12.77 14.55 18.26
CA ALA A 102 -13.01 13.86 17.00
C ALA A 102 -11.69 13.59 16.24
N THR A 103 -10.71 14.50 16.31
CA THR A 103 -9.38 14.29 15.72
C THR A 103 -8.68 13.10 16.37
N ARG A 104 -8.70 13.01 17.71
CA ARG A 104 -8.09 11.90 18.46
C ARG A 104 -8.77 10.58 18.16
N GLN A 105 -10.10 10.56 18.03
CA GLN A 105 -10.83 9.36 17.63
C GLN A 105 -10.38 8.87 16.25
N LEU A 106 -10.39 9.74 15.23
CA LEU A 106 -9.98 9.36 13.87
C LEU A 106 -8.51 8.95 13.81
N ALA A 107 -7.63 9.56 14.62
CA ALA A 107 -6.23 9.15 14.75
C ALA A 107 -6.09 7.73 15.33
N ASN A 108 -6.89 7.38 16.34
CA ASN A 108 -6.91 6.03 16.90
C ASN A 108 -7.42 4.99 15.90
N GLU A 109 -8.46 5.31 15.13
CA GLU A 109 -8.94 4.47 14.02
C GLU A 109 -7.82 4.26 12.97
N GLN A 110 -7.12 5.33 12.62
CA GLN A 110 -5.99 5.26 11.69
C GLN A 110 -4.87 4.34 12.20
N ALA A 111 -4.53 4.45 13.49
CA ALA A 111 -3.53 3.59 14.12
C ALA A 111 -3.92 2.10 14.04
N ALA A 112 -5.20 1.77 14.28
CA ALA A 112 -5.69 0.40 14.16
C ALA A 112 -5.60 -0.12 12.71
N ILE A 113 -6.00 0.68 11.72
CA ILE A 113 -5.89 0.30 10.31
C ILE A 113 -4.41 0.09 9.93
N MET A 114 -3.51 0.99 10.37
CA MET A 114 -2.07 0.84 10.15
C MET A 114 -1.51 -0.44 10.77
N ALA A 115 -1.90 -0.78 12.00
CA ALA A 115 -1.48 -2.02 12.64
C ALA A 115 -1.86 -3.24 11.81
N ASN A 116 -3.10 -3.30 11.31
CA ASN A 116 -3.56 -4.39 10.45
C ASN A 116 -2.79 -4.47 9.14
N MET A 117 -2.50 -3.33 8.49
CA MET A 117 -1.69 -3.29 7.28
C MET A 117 -0.25 -3.78 7.50
N ILE A 118 0.34 -3.46 8.66
CA ILE A 118 1.67 -3.94 9.06
C ILE A 118 1.64 -5.47 9.23
N VAL A 119 0.67 -5.99 9.97
CA VAL A 119 0.53 -7.43 10.20
C VAL A 119 0.38 -8.19 8.89
N GLU A 120 -0.48 -7.73 7.97
CA GLU A 120 -0.67 -8.39 6.68
C GLU A 120 0.58 -8.33 5.79
N ARG A 121 1.34 -7.24 5.86
CA ARG A 121 2.63 -7.13 5.18
C ARG A 121 3.66 -8.11 5.73
N GLU A 122 3.79 -8.21 7.05
CA GLU A 122 4.74 -9.12 7.70
C GLU A 122 4.35 -10.59 7.52
N ARG A 123 3.05 -10.90 7.49
CA ARG A 123 2.55 -12.24 7.16
C ARG A 123 3.02 -12.70 5.78
N ALA A 124 2.78 -11.89 4.76
CA ALA A 124 3.19 -12.23 3.40
C ALA A 124 4.72 -12.25 3.25
N LYS A 125 5.45 -11.37 3.95
CA LYS A 125 6.91 -11.47 4.03
C LYS A 125 7.36 -12.82 4.59
N SER A 126 6.81 -13.23 5.74
CA SER A 126 7.12 -14.51 6.37
C SER A 126 6.85 -15.69 5.42
N GLN A 127 5.71 -15.67 4.72
CA GLN A 127 5.39 -16.68 3.71
C GLN A 127 6.41 -16.73 2.57
N VAL A 128 6.83 -15.57 2.04
CA VAL A 128 7.88 -15.50 1.01
C VAL A 128 9.21 -16.05 1.55
N TRP A 129 9.60 -15.72 2.78
CA TRP A 129 10.80 -16.28 3.42
C TRP A 129 10.74 -17.81 3.55
N GLY A 130 9.55 -18.38 3.75
CA GLY A 130 9.33 -19.83 3.77
C GLY A 130 9.48 -20.52 2.41
N VAL A 131 9.45 -19.78 1.29
CA VAL A 131 9.66 -20.32 -0.07
C VAL A 131 11.15 -20.43 -0.44
N LEU A 132 12.01 -19.65 0.23
CA LEU A 132 13.43 -19.56 -0.08
C LEU A 132 14.23 -20.73 0.54
N THR A 133 15.28 -21.15 -0.16
CA THR A 133 16.29 -22.05 0.41
C THR A 133 17.17 -21.30 1.42
N ASP A 134 17.87 -22.02 2.30
CA ASP A 134 18.72 -21.38 3.30
C ASP A 134 19.88 -20.57 2.69
N ALA A 135 20.43 -21.03 1.56
CA ALA A 135 21.41 -20.26 0.79
C ALA A 135 20.81 -18.96 0.23
N GLN A 136 19.59 -18.99 -0.30
CA GLN A 136 18.89 -17.79 -0.77
C GLN A 136 18.55 -16.84 0.38
N LYS A 137 18.18 -17.35 1.55
CA LYS A 137 17.93 -16.56 2.77
C LYS A 137 19.19 -15.83 3.24
N ALA A 138 20.35 -16.50 3.21
CA ALA A 138 21.63 -15.88 3.54
C ALA A 138 21.96 -14.75 2.55
N LYS A 139 21.87 -15.02 1.24
CA LYS A 139 22.10 -14.03 0.18
C LYS A 139 21.13 -12.83 0.29
N ALA A 140 19.86 -13.08 0.62
CA ALA A 140 18.87 -12.02 0.83
C ALA A 140 19.24 -11.10 2.00
N SER A 141 19.78 -11.66 3.07
CA SER A 141 20.19 -10.91 4.26
C SER A 141 21.40 -10.01 3.98
N GLU A 142 22.37 -10.51 3.21
CA GLU A 142 23.54 -9.77 2.75
C GLU A 142 23.15 -8.64 1.78
N LEU A 143 22.34 -8.93 0.76
CA LEU A 143 21.85 -7.89 -0.17
C LEU A 143 21.11 -6.78 0.57
N ARG A 144 20.40 -7.14 1.66
CA ARG A 144 19.71 -6.18 2.51
C ARG A 144 20.68 -5.31 3.31
N SER A 145 21.83 -5.80 3.81
CA SER A 145 22.82 -4.96 4.50
C SER A 145 23.51 -4.01 3.54
N VAL A 146 24.01 -4.51 2.41
CA VAL A 146 24.68 -3.69 1.39
C VAL A 146 23.77 -2.55 0.89
N LYS A 147 22.48 -2.85 0.65
CA LYS A 147 21.53 -1.81 0.25
C LYS A 147 21.29 -0.78 1.36
N ARG A 148 21.25 -1.18 2.63
CA ARG A 148 21.09 -0.23 3.75
C ARG A 148 22.30 0.69 3.84
N GLU A 149 23.50 0.15 3.79
CA GLU A 149 24.75 0.92 3.84
C GLU A 149 24.84 1.92 2.68
N ARG A 150 24.57 1.47 1.45
CA ARG A 150 24.54 2.38 0.29
C ARG A 150 23.52 3.50 0.45
N ARG A 151 22.34 3.21 0.99
CA ARG A 151 21.33 4.24 1.27
C ARG A 151 21.79 5.24 2.33
N MET A 152 22.53 4.78 3.34
CA MET A 152 23.11 5.66 4.36
C MET A 152 24.19 6.55 3.75
N MET A 153 25.12 6.00 2.98
CA MET A 153 26.17 6.76 2.29
C MET A 153 25.59 7.84 1.37
N ASN A 154 24.63 7.47 0.52
CA ASN A 154 23.96 8.43 -0.37
C ASN A 154 23.21 9.53 0.40
N LYS A 155 22.77 9.25 1.63
CA LYS A 155 22.12 10.26 2.48
C LYS A 155 23.17 11.23 3.05
N VAL A 156 24.30 10.71 3.52
CA VAL A 156 25.43 11.51 4.05
C VAL A 156 26.00 12.42 2.97
N GLU A 157 26.30 11.87 1.79
CA GLU A 157 26.82 12.63 0.64
C GLU A 157 25.87 13.78 0.26
N LYS A 158 24.56 13.52 0.23
CA LYS A 158 23.57 14.57 -0.06
C LYS A 158 23.53 15.64 1.03
N THR A 159 23.58 15.26 2.31
CA THR A 159 23.55 16.22 3.41
C THR A 159 24.81 17.10 3.43
N GLU A 160 25.98 16.54 3.11
CA GLU A 160 27.23 17.29 2.99
C GLU A 160 27.19 18.24 1.78
N ALA A 161 26.70 17.79 0.63
CA ALA A 161 26.58 18.60 -0.58
C ALA A 161 25.54 19.74 -0.49
N THR A 162 24.59 19.70 0.46
CA THR A 162 23.58 20.76 0.67
C THR A 162 23.84 21.64 1.89
N THR A 163 24.94 21.44 2.62
CA THR A 163 25.35 22.34 3.71
C THR A 163 26.16 23.49 3.11
N PRO A 164 25.67 24.75 3.14
CA PRO A 164 26.47 25.90 2.69
C PRO A 164 27.73 26.00 3.56
N GLN A 165 28.91 26.08 2.94
CA GLN A 165 30.13 26.45 3.66
C GLN A 165 29.91 27.85 4.25
N GLN A 166 29.90 27.95 5.58
CA GLN A 166 29.91 29.23 6.31
C GLN A 166 31.31 29.84 6.28
#